data_AF-A0A962EP33-F1
#
_entry.id   AF-A0A962EP33-F1
#
_cell.length_a   1.000
_cell.length_b   1.000
_cell.length_c   1.000
_cell.angle_alpha   90.00
_cell.angle_beta   90.00
_cell.angle_gamma   90.00
#
_symmetry.space_group_name_H-M   'P 1'
#
loop_
_entity.id
_entity.type
_entity.pdbx_description
1 polymer ?
#
loop_
_entity_poly.entity_id
_entity_poly.type
_entity_poly.pdbx_seq_one_letter_code
_entity_poly.pdbx_strand_id
1 'polypeptide(L)'
;MSIVDTRTPNPKSFIAGATGDWEVIVGMEVHAQVTSESKLFSGSSTEFGRPPNSNVSFVDAAMPGMLPVINSECVRQAVRTGLGLKAKINKRSIFDRKNYFYPDLPQGYQISQYLDPIVGEGIVMLDKGEDGTVEIGVERLHLEQDAGKSIHDLHPNMSFVDLNRSGVALM
;
A
#
# COMPACT_ATOMS: atom_id res chain seq x y z
N MET A 1 -14.47 2.49 13.71
CA MET A 1 -13.44 3.50 14.02
C MET A 1 -14.12 4.84 14.08
N SER A 2 -14.27 5.43 15.26
CA SER A 2 -14.56 6.87 15.35
C SER A 2 -13.27 7.58 14.95
N ILE A 3 -13.30 8.39 13.90
CA ILE A 3 -12.23 9.36 13.66
C ILE A 3 -12.31 10.33 14.83
N VAL A 4 -11.45 10.14 15.83
CA VAL A 4 -11.30 11.10 16.91
C VAL A 4 -10.39 12.17 16.36
N ASP A 5 -10.97 13.30 15.92
CA ASP A 5 -10.16 14.47 15.60
C ASP A 5 -9.54 14.98 16.90
N THR A 6 -8.27 14.62 17.13
CA THR A 6 -7.49 15.04 18.31
C THR A 6 -6.90 16.42 18.13
N ARG A 7 -7.09 17.06 16.97
CA ARG A 7 -6.53 18.38 16.68
C ARG A 7 -7.37 19.47 17.34
N THR A 8 -6.70 20.56 17.69
CA THR A 8 -7.38 21.81 18.05
C THR A 8 -7.53 22.64 16.78
N PRO A 9 -8.75 22.92 16.31
CA PRO A 9 -8.96 23.75 15.12
C PRO A 9 -8.27 25.10 15.28
N ASN A 10 -7.60 25.57 14.23
CA ASN A 10 -7.00 26.89 14.20
C ASN A 10 -7.90 27.84 13.39
N PRO A 11 -8.62 28.79 14.02
CA PRO A 11 -9.51 29.71 13.31
C PRO A 11 -8.82 30.52 12.22
N LYS A 12 -7.49 30.71 12.28
CA LYS A 12 -6.72 31.39 11.23
C LYS A 12 -6.62 30.60 9.93
N SER A 13 -6.88 29.29 9.98
CA SER A 13 -6.86 28.39 8.83
C SER A 13 -8.24 28.18 8.22
N PHE A 14 -9.27 28.85 8.75
CA PHE A 14 -10.63 28.72 8.23
C PHE A 14 -10.79 29.47 6.91
N ILE A 15 -11.60 28.88 6.05
CA ILE A 15 -12.00 29.40 4.75
C ILE A 15 -13.45 29.88 4.87
N ALA A 16 -13.68 31.15 4.54
CA ALA A 16 -15.03 31.72 4.54
C ALA A 16 -15.89 31.08 3.45
N GLY A 17 -17.00 30.45 3.84
CA GLY A 17 -18.02 29.92 2.94
C GLY A 17 -19.33 30.68 3.02
N ALA A 18 -20.27 30.37 2.11
CA ALA A 18 -21.57 31.04 2.05
C ALA A 18 -22.44 30.82 3.31
N THR A 19 -22.19 29.75 4.06
CA THR A 19 -22.97 29.33 5.24
C THR A 19 -22.20 29.41 6.56
N GLY A 20 -20.93 29.86 6.54
CA GLY A 20 -20.05 29.88 7.71
C GLY A 20 -18.59 29.59 7.36
N ASP A 21 -17.76 29.55 8.38
CA ASP A 21 -16.34 29.22 8.28
C ASP A 21 -16.12 27.71 8.17
N TRP A 22 -15.17 27.30 7.33
CA TRP A 22 -14.85 25.89 7.05
C TRP A 22 -13.37 25.59 7.25
N GLU A 23 -13.04 24.36 7.66
CA GLU A 23 -11.66 23.84 7.70
C GLU A 23 -11.53 22.67 6.71
N VAL A 24 -10.41 22.60 5.98
CA VAL A 24 -10.13 21.50 5.04
C VAL A 24 -9.29 20.44 5.72
N ILE A 25 -9.84 19.22 5.83
CA ILE A 25 -9.15 18.06 6.42
C ILE A 25 -8.82 17.07 5.31
N VAL A 26 -7.53 16.70 5.21
CA VAL A 26 -7.04 15.78 4.18
C VAL A 26 -6.34 14.61 4.85
N GLY A 27 -6.72 13.38 4.45
CA GLY A 27 -6.00 12.15 4.74
C GLY A 27 -5.43 11.57 3.45
N MET A 28 -4.27 10.93 3.54
CA MET A 28 -3.61 10.30 2.38
C MET A 28 -3.41 8.81 2.65
N GLU A 29 -3.70 8.01 1.63
CA GLU A 29 -3.31 6.60 1.54
C GLU A 29 -2.32 6.50 0.38
N VAL A 30 -1.12 6.02 0.67
CA VAL A 30 -0.02 5.94 -0.29
C VAL A 30 0.41 4.49 -0.39
N HIS A 31 0.42 3.95 -1.61
CA HIS A 31 1.04 2.66 -1.90
C HIS A 31 2.38 2.91 -2.57
N ALA A 32 3.45 2.46 -1.93
CA ALA A 32 4.81 2.54 -2.45
C ALA A 32 5.32 1.14 -2.79
N GLN A 33 5.75 0.93 -4.04
CA GLN A 33 6.34 -0.34 -4.45
C GLN A 33 7.69 -0.56 -3.77
N VAL A 34 7.84 -1.70 -3.09
CA VAL A 34 9.07 -2.09 -2.42
C VAL A 34 10.11 -2.52 -3.47
N THR A 35 11.32 -1.98 -3.39
CA THR A 35 12.38 -2.29 -4.35
C THR A 35 13.03 -3.63 -3.98
N SER A 36 12.58 -4.72 -4.59
CA SER A 36 13.04 -6.08 -4.29
C SER A 36 13.26 -6.86 -5.59
N GLU A 37 14.14 -7.85 -5.61
CA GLU A 37 14.40 -8.66 -6.82
C GLU A 37 13.26 -9.64 -7.11
N SER A 38 12.62 -10.15 -6.05
CA SER A 38 11.49 -11.08 -6.13
C SER A 38 10.25 -10.55 -5.43
N LYS A 39 9.08 -11.05 -5.82
CA LYS A 39 7.77 -10.67 -5.30
C LYS A 39 7.61 -10.95 -3.79
N LEU A 40 6.51 -10.46 -3.20
CA LEU A 40 6.29 -10.53 -1.75
C LEU A 40 6.18 -11.97 -1.23
N PHE A 41 5.54 -12.84 -2.01
CA PHE A 41 5.23 -14.22 -1.60
C PHE A 41 5.68 -15.30 -2.59
N SER A 42 6.40 -14.93 -3.65
CA SER A 42 6.88 -15.83 -4.69
C SER A 42 8.28 -15.45 -5.16
N GLY A 43 8.96 -16.38 -5.84
CA GLY A 43 10.29 -16.16 -6.40
C GLY A 43 10.32 -15.44 -7.75
N SER A 44 9.19 -15.00 -8.29
CA SER A 44 9.13 -14.33 -9.59
C SER A 44 9.77 -12.94 -9.54
N SER A 45 10.37 -12.53 -10.65
CA SER A 45 10.98 -11.21 -10.81
C SER A 45 9.95 -10.07 -10.66
N THR A 46 10.40 -8.94 -10.11
CA THR A 46 9.65 -7.66 -10.03
C THR A 46 9.98 -6.71 -11.18
N GLU A 47 10.86 -7.12 -12.11
CA GLU A 47 11.36 -6.28 -13.20
C GLU A 47 10.20 -5.75 -14.07
N PHE A 48 10.21 -4.43 -14.29
CA PHE A 48 9.19 -3.75 -15.09
C PHE A 48 9.45 -3.91 -16.60
N GLY A 49 8.38 -3.80 -17.41
CA GLY A 49 8.49 -3.71 -18.87
C GLY A 49 8.70 -5.06 -19.58
N ARG A 50 8.55 -6.17 -18.87
CA ARG A 50 8.63 -7.51 -19.46
C ARG A 50 7.38 -7.85 -20.28
N PRO A 51 7.46 -8.79 -21.24
CA PRO A 51 6.29 -9.24 -21.99
C PRO A 51 5.16 -9.72 -21.06
N PRO A 52 3.88 -9.58 -21.44
CA PRO A 52 2.75 -9.97 -20.60
C PRO A 52 2.86 -11.41 -20.08
N ASN A 53 2.58 -11.61 -18.79
CA ASN A 53 2.59 -12.90 -18.12
C ASN A 53 3.92 -13.68 -18.17
N SER A 54 5.07 -12.99 -18.29
CA SER A 54 6.39 -13.62 -18.33
C SER A 54 7.11 -13.70 -16.97
N ASN A 55 6.75 -12.82 -16.03
CA ASN A 55 7.23 -12.79 -14.65
C ASN A 55 6.15 -13.34 -13.70
N VAL A 56 5.62 -14.53 -13.99
CA VAL A 56 4.49 -15.11 -13.27
C VAL A 56 4.80 -16.55 -12.88
N SER A 57 4.71 -16.83 -11.58
CA SER A 57 4.77 -18.18 -11.03
C SER A 57 3.36 -18.73 -10.80
N PHE A 58 3.26 -20.01 -10.46
CA PHE A 58 1.99 -20.62 -10.06
C PHE A 58 1.39 -19.98 -8.79
N VAL A 59 2.21 -19.44 -7.89
CA VAL A 59 1.74 -18.70 -6.71
C VAL A 59 1.05 -17.40 -7.14
N ASP A 60 1.68 -16.67 -8.06
CA ASP A 60 1.17 -15.39 -8.56
C ASP A 60 -0.13 -15.58 -9.33
N ALA A 61 -0.21 -16.63 -10.15
CA ALA A 61 -1.41 -17.01 -10.90
C ALA A 61 -2.49 -17.71 -10.05
N ALA A 62 -2.30 -17.82 -8.73
CA ALA A 62 -3.22 -18.47 -7.81
C ALA A 62 -3.61 -19.90 -8.18
N MET A 63 -2.67 -20.68 -8.73
CA MET A 63 -2.96 -22.06 -9.11
C MET A 63 -3.32 -22.90 -7.88
N PRO A 64 -4.26 -23.86 -7.99
CA PRO A 64 -4.68 -24.69 -6.88
C PRO A 64 -3.50 -25.40 -6.19
N GLY A 65 -3.45 -25.32 -4.86
CA GLY A 65 -2.42 -25.97 -4.04
C GLY A 65 -1.16 -25.15 -3.78
N MET A 66 -1.04 -23.94 -4.33
CA MET A 66 0.10 -23.06 -4.10
C MET A 66 0.02 -22.37 -2.74
N LEU A 67 1.17 -22.18 -2.07
CA LEU A 67 1.29 -21.57 -0.75
C LEU A 67 2.26 -20.37 -0.80
N PRO A 68 1.93 -19.25 -0.11
CA PRO A 68 2.78 -18.06 -0.09
C PRO A 68 3.98 -18.22 0.86
N VAL A 69 5.16 -17.70 0.46
CA VAL A 69 6.36 -17.66 1.31
C VAL A 69 6.91 -16.24 1.34
N ILE A 70 6.92 -15.61 2.53
CA ILE A 70 7.25 -14.19 2.69
C ILE A 70 8.69 -13.85 2.28
N ASN A 71 8.85 -12.72 1.58
CA ASN A 71 10.12 -12.17 1.18
C ASN A 71 10.79 -11.35 2.32
N SER A 72 11.95 -11.82 2.77
CA SER A 72 12.71 -11.18 3.87
C SER A 72 13.22 -9.77 3.57
N GLU A 73 13.52 -9.45 2.30
CA GLU A 73 13.95 -8.10 1.91
C GLU A 73 12.80 -7.12 1.98
N CYS A 74 11.59 -7.56 1.60
CA CYS A 74 10.40 -6.70 1.70
C CYS A 74 10.09 -6.34 3.15
N VAL A 75 10.19 -7.31 4.06
CA VAL A 75 10.07 -7.08 5.52
C VAL A 75 11.14 -6.11 6.01
N ARG A 76 12.39 -6.28 5.58
CA ARG A 76 13.51 -5.41 5.96
C ARG A 76 13.27 -3.96 5.52
N GLN A 77 12.77 -3.74 4.31
CA GLN A 77 12.48 -2.40 3.81
C GLN A 77 11.32 -1.75 4.55
N ALA A 78 10.23 -2.47 4.81
CA ALA A 78 9.12 -1.94 5.60
C ALA A 78 9.57 -1.49 7.01
N VAL A 79 10.41 -2.27 7.69
CA VAL A 79 10.99 -1.90 8.99
C VAL A 79 11.90 -0.67 8.85
N ARG A 80 12.75 -0.65 7.81
CA ARG A 80 13.65 0.49 7.55
C ARG A 80 12.88 1.79 7.29
N THR A 81 11.81 1.73 6.51
CA THR A 81 10.91 2.86 6.26
C THR A 81 10.25 3.30 7.55
N GLY A 82 9.72 2.37 8.36
CA GLY A 82 9.13 2.70 9.66
C GLY A 82 10.10 3.42 10.60
N LEU A 83 11.37 3.00 10.66
CA LEU A 83 12.40 3.69 11.44
C LEU A 83 12.67 5.11 10.89
N GLY A 84 12.67 5.28 9.57
CA GLY A 84 12.79 6.59 8.92
C GLY A 84 11.63 7.54 9.23
N LEU A 85 10.42 6.98 9.38
CA LEU A 85 9.20 7.69 9.79
C LEU A 85 9.12 7.91 11.31
N LYS A 86 10.18 7.59 12.07
CA LYS A 86 10.20 7.61 13.54
C LYS A 86 9.02 6.84 14.17
N ALA A 87 8.56 5.82 13.47
CA ALA A 87 7.36 5.08 13.82
C ALA A 87 7.65 3.94 14.81
N LYS A 88 6.62 3.49 15.52
CA LYS A 88 6.70 2.30 16.36
C LYS A 88 6.78 1.03 15.50
N ILE A 89 7.91 0.32 15.58
CA ILE A 89 8.04 -1.01 14.95
C ILE A 89 7.40 -2.08 15.84
N ASN A 90 6.43 -2.81 15.28
CA ASN A 90 5.77 -3.89 16.01
C ASN A 90 6.62 -5.17 15.94
N LYS A 91 6.90 -5.78 17.10
CA LYS A 91 7.67 -7.04 17.18
C LYS A 91 6.89 -8.27 16.70
N ARG A 92 5.59 -8.10 16.48
CA ARG A 92 4.66 -9.09 15.94
C ARG A 92 3.70 -8.36 15.02
N SER A 93 3.51 -8.91 13.82
CA SER A 93 2.50 -8.48 12.86
C SER A 93 1.84 -9.70 12.24
N ILE A 94 0.64 -9.55 11.69
CA ILE A 94 -0.12 -10.63 11.05
C ILE A 94 -0.44 -10.23 9.61
N PHE A 95 -0.34 -11.20 8.69
CA PHE A 95 -0.90 -11.06 7.36
C PHE A 95 -2.33 -11.62 7.33
N ASP A 96 -3.25 -10.83 6.79
CA ASP A 96 -4.68 -11.09 6.67
C ASP A 96 -5.08 -11.17 5.19
N ARG A 97 -6.26 -11.74 4.93
CA ARG A 97 -6.85 -11.81 3.58
C ARG A 97 -7.93 -10.75 3.42
N LYS A 98 -7.70 -9.79 2.52
CA LYS A 98 -8.69 -8.79 2.09
C LYS A 98 -9.41 -9.33 0.85
N ASN A 99 -10.60 -9.87 1.05
CA ASN A 99 -11.33 -10.63 0.02
C ASN A 99 -12.14 -9.70 -0.90
N TYR A 100 -11.94 -9.81 -2.21
CA TYR A 100 -12.76 -9.16 -3.24
C TYR A 100 -12.49 -9.82 -4.61
N PHE A 101 -13.47 -9.76 -5.51
CA PHE A 101 -13.35 -10.36 -6.84
C PHE A 101 -12.99 -9.29 -7.87
N TYR A 102 -11.86 -9.47 -8.54
CA TYR A 102 -11.48 -8.66 -9.70
C TYR A 102 -10.53 -9.46 -10.63
N PRO A 103 -10.58 -9.29 -11.96
CA PRO A 103 -9.82 -10.15 -12.89
C PRO A 103 -8.29 -10.12 -12.73
N ASP A 104 -7.72 -9.02 -12.24
CA ASP A 104 -6.28 -8.88 -12.00
C ASP A 104 -5.84 -9.35 -10.59
N LEU A 105 -6.78 -9.85 -9.79
CA LEU A 105 -6.54 -10.44 -8.47
C LEU A 105 -6.92 -11.94 -8.49
N PRO A 106 -6.01 -12.81 -8.94
CA PRO A 106 -6.34 -14.20 -9.25
C PRO A 106 -6.74 -15.03 -8.03
N GLN A 107 -6.28 -14.68 -6.82
CA GLN A 107 -6.60 -15.42 -5.59
C GLN A 107 -8.02 -15.14 -5.07
N GLY A 108 -8.69 -14.08 -5.54
CA GLY A 108 -9.95 -13.58 -4.95
C GLY A 108 -9.79 -12.93 -3.57
N TYR A 109 -8.54 -12.75 -3.13
CA TYR A 109 -8.16 -11.96 -1.97
C TYR A 109 -6.75 -11.41 -2.13
N GLN A 110 -6.51 -10.24 -1.58
CA GLN A 110 -5.18 -9.64 -1.43
C GLN A 110 -4.62 -10.05 -0.07
N ILE A 111 -3.38 -10.55 -0.01
CA ILE A 111 -2.67 -10.71 1.27
C ILE A 111 -2.13 -9.34 1.68
N SER A 112 -2.62 -8.82 2.80
CA SER A 112 -2.28 -7.51 3.37
C SER A 112 -2.16 -7.66 4.90
N GLN A 113 -2.16 -6.58 5.69
CA GLN A 113 -2.24 -6.64 7.16
C GLN A 113 -3.38 -5.75 7.64
N TYR A 114 -4.25 -6.25 8.51
CA TYR A 114 -5.39 -5.48 9.00
C TYR A 114 -5.17 -4.93 10.41
N LEU A 115 -5.29 -5.75 11.46
CA LEU A 115 -5.26 -5.25 12.84
C LEU A 115 -3.84 -5.12 13.41
N ASP A 116 -2.92 -5.96 12.94
CA ASP A 116 -1.56 -6.06 13.45
C ASP A 116 -0.52 -5.68 12.36
N PRO A 117 -0.39 -4.38 11.99
CA PRO A 117 0.59 -3.94 10.99
C PRO A 117 2.03 -4.12 11.47
N ILE A 118 2.97 -4.19 10.53
CA ILE A 118 4.42 -4.22 10.83
C ILE A 118 4.93 -2.91 11.46
N VAL A 119 4.35 -1.78 11.07
CA VAL A 119 4.70 -0.44 11.56
C VAL A 119 3.45 0.29 12.00
N GLY A 120 3.44 0.80 13.23
CA GLY A 120 2.35 1.62 13.80
C GLY A 120 2.58 3.12 13.59
N GLU A 121 2.11 3.90 14.57
CA GLU A 121 2.15 5.37 14.52
C GLU A 121 3.57 5.92 14.37
N GLY A 122 3.70 6.92 13.50
CA GLY A 122 4.92 7.68 13.22
C GLY A 122 4.63 9.11 12.76
N ILE A 123 5.65 9.81 12.28
CA ILE A 123 5.55 11.23 11.88
C ILE A 123 6.38 11.56 10.64
N VAL A 124 5.90 12.53 9.87
CA VAL A 124 6.63 13.19 8.78
C VAL A 124 6.65 14.69 9.05
N MET A 125 7.84 15.30 8.92
CA MET A 125 7.97 16.75 9.00
C MET A 125 7.90 17.32 7.59
N LEU A 126 6.94 18.19 7.33
CA LEU A 126 6.80 18.91 6.07
C LEU A 126 7.29 20.35 6.25
N ASP A 127 8.25 20.75 5.41
CA ASP A 127 8.71 22.12 5.31
C ASP A 127 7.78 22.93 4.40
N LYS A 128 7.21 24.01 4.92
CA LYS A 128 6.36 24.95 4.17
C LYS A 128 7.08 26.26 3.83
N GLY A 129 8.41 26.32 3.96
CA GLY A 129 9.19 27.53 3.72
C GLY A 129 8.95 28.59 4.79
N GLU A 130 8.53 29.78 4.39
CA GLU A 130 8.33 30.92 5.30
C GLU A 130 7.24 30.66 6.37
N ASP A 131 6.33 29.74 6.09
CA ASP A 131 5.27 29.31 7.02
C ASP A 131 5.76 28.30 8.08
N GLY A 132 7.05 27.95 8.07
CA GLY A 132 7.68 27.02 9.00
C GLY A 132 7.43 25.55 8.68
N THR A 133 7.59 24.69 9.68
CA THR A 133 7.42 23.23 9.53
C THR A 133 6.12 22.75 10.18
N VAL A 134 5.44 21.81 9.53
CA VAL A 134 4.28 21.11 10.11
C VAL A 134 4.58 19.63 10.29
N GLU A 135 4.15 19.09 11.42
CA GLU A 135 4.21 17.66 11.70
C GLU A 135 2.93 16.98 11.19
N ILE A 136 3.09 15.93 10.39
CA ILE A 136 2.02 15.10 9.86
C ILE A 136 2.13 13.71 10.46
N GLY A 137 1.07 13.27 11.14
CA GLY A 137 1.00 11.93 11.69
C GLY A 137 0.91 10.87 10.59
N VAL A 138 1.61 9.75 10.79
CA VAL A 138 1.44 8.53 10.01
C VAL A 138 0.75 7.53 10.92
N GLU A 139 -0.45 7.10 10.55
CA GLU A 139 -1.22 6.13 11.35
C GLU A 139 -0.52 4.76 11.39
N ARG A 140 -0.05 4.30 10.22
CA ARG A 140 0.53 2.97 10.04
C ARG A 140 1.27 2.84 8.71
N LEU A 141 2.11 1.81 8.64
CA LEU A 141 2.64 1.25 7.41
C LEU A 141 2.51 -0.27 7.49
N HIS A 142 2.04 -0.90 6.41
CA HIS A 142 1.85 -2.35 6.36
C HIS A 142 2.29 -2.91 5.02
N LEU A 143 2.65 -4.19 4.98
CA LEU A 143 3.01 -4.86 3.72
C LEU A 143 1.79 -5.49 3.07
N GLU A 144 1.71 -5.41 1.74
CA GLU A 144 0.68 -6.09 0.97
C GLU A 144 1.12 -6.43 -0.46
N GLN A 145 0.32 -7.25 -1.14
CA GLN A 145 0.53 -7.62 -2.55
C GLN A 145 -0.12 -6.61 -3.48
N ASP A 146 0.56 -6.21 -4.55
CA ASP A 146 -0.07 -5.52 -5.68
C ASP A 146 -0.91 -6.51 -6.50
N ALA A 147 -1.92 -5.98 -7.19
CA ALA A 147 -2.70 -6.68 -8.19
C ALA A 147 -1.98 -6.67 -9.55
N GLY A 148 -2.51 -7.44 -10.50
CA GLY A 148 -2.07 -7.39 -11.89
C GLY A 148 -2.46 -6.08 -12.58
N LYS A 149 -2.52 -6.14 -13.91
CA LYS A 149 -2.95 -5.02 -14.75
C LYS A 149 -4.02 -5.50 -15.71
N SER A 150 -5.12 -4.76 -15.77
CA SER A 150 -6.14 -4.90 -16.81
C SER A 150 -5.86 -3.94 -17.98
N ILE A 151 -5.99 -4.43 -19.21
CA ILE A 151 -5.76 -3.69 -20.45
C ILE A 151 -7.01 -3.78 -21.32
N HIS A 152 -7.59 -2.64 -21.66
CA HIS A 152 -8.92 -2.56 -22.30
C HIS A 152 -8.86 -2.13 -23.76
N ASP A 153 -7.71 -1.68 -24.26
CA ASP A 153 -7.53 -1.10 -25.60
C ASP A 153 -7.06 -2.11 -26.66
N LEU A 154 -6.81 -3.37 -26.28
CA LEU A 154 -6.36 -4.42 -27.19
C LEU A 154 -7.50 -5.14 -27.93
N HIS A 155 -8.74 -5.00 -27.46
CA HIS A 155 -9.91 -5.59 -28.12
C HIS A 155 -11.18 -4.79 -27.81
N PRO A 156 -12.12 -4.64 -28.76
CA PRO A 156 -13.30 -3.79 -28.58
C PRO A 156 -14.23 -4.20 -27.41
N ASN A 157 -14.32 -5.51 -27.15
CA ASN A 157 -15.29 -6.07 -26.19
C ASN A 157 -14.66 -6.96 -25.09
N MET A 158 -13.33 -6.95 -24.94
CA MET A 158 -12.63 -7.82 -23.99
C MET A 158 -11.54 -7.05 -23.25
N SER A 159 -11.25 -7.49 -22.02
CA SER A 159 -10.12 -6.99 -21.24
C SER A 159 -9.05 -8.07 -21.18
N PHE A 160 -7.79 -7.67 -21.37
CA PHE A 160 -6.64 -8.55 -21.22
C PHE A 160 -6.05 -8.35 -19.82
N VAL A 161 -5.61 -9.43 -19.21
CA VAL A 161 -5.01 -9.41 -17.88
C VAL A 161 -3.53 -9.79 -18.00
N ASP A 162 -2.67 -8.91 -17.48
CA ASP A 162 -1.25 -9.17 -17.27
C ASP A 162 -0.96 -9.29 -15.78
N LEU A 163 -0.52 -10.48 -15.35
CA LEU A 163 -0.21 -10.82 -13.97
C LEU A 163 1.25 -10.61 -13.60
N ASN A 164 2.08 -10.03 -14.48
CA ASN A 164 3.48 -9.71 -14.17
C ASN A 164 3.64 -8.96 -12.84
N ARG A 165 2.73 -8.01 -12.56
CA ARG A 165 2.74 -7.20 -11.34
C ARG A 165 2.02 -7.85 -10.15
N SER A 166 1.16 -8.83 -10.39
CA SER A 166 0.43 -9.52 -9.31
C SER A 166 1.42 -10.16 -8.33
N GLY A 167 1.30 -9.82 -7.04
CA GLY A 167 2.16 -10.30 -5.97
C GLY A 167 3.41 -9.46 -5.69
N VAL A 168 3.67 -8.39 -6.47
CA VAL A 168 4.72 -7.41 -6.13
C VAL A 168 4.45 -6.80 -4.76
N ALA A 169 5.49 -6.55 -3.98
CA ALA A 169 5.34 -5.99 -2.63
C ALA A 169 5.03 -4.50 -2.66
N LEU A 170 4.01 -4.09 -1.92
CA LEU A 170 3.65 -2.71 -1.61
C LEU A 170 3.81 -2.45 -0.11
N MET A 171 4.01 -1.18 0.25
CA MET A 171 3.92 -0.65 1.61
C MET A 171 3.18 0.69 1.66
#